data_AF-A0A1Z9TTS8-F1
#
_entry.id   AF-A0A1Z9TTS8-F1
#
_cell.length_a   1.000
_cell.length_b   1.000
_cell.length_c   1.000
_cell.angle_alpha   90.00
_cell.angle_beta   90.00
_cell.angle_gamma   90.00
#
_symmetry.space_group_name_H-M   'P 1'
#
loop_
_entity.id
_entity.type
_entity.pdbx_description
1 polymer ?
#
loop_
_entity_poly.entity_id
_entity_poly.type
_entity_poly.pdbx_seq_one_letter_code
_entity_poly.pdbx_strand_id
1 'polypeptide(L)'
;MIQSKIMSYITQDFKSKSDLIVGGNAWQDVVLDMKSKFTTSGALRQTVSQVFNKDGVQRLGNMWEYKDEKAFVACQLLFREAEQKFKETEIPQKLFSNRGVILHDIYF
;
A
#
# COMPACT_ATOMS: atom_id res chain seq x y z
N MET A 1 -18.27 14.52 0.77
CA MET A 1 -18.65 13.66 1.92
C MET A 1 -17.48 12.71 2.12
N ILE A 2 -16.88 12.65 3.31
CA ILE A 2 -15.67 11.84 3.55
C ILE A 2 -15.98 10.38 3.25
N GLN A 3 -15.52 9.87 2.09
CA GLN A 3 -15.76 8.48 1.70
C GLN A 3 -14.83 7.54 2.47
N SER A 4 -13.62 8.01 2.78
CA SER A 4 -12.55 7.28 3.45
C SER A 4 -12.49 7.62 4.94
N LYS A 5 -12.74 6.67 5.84
CA LYS A 5 -12.61 6.92 7.29
C LYS A 5 -11.27 6.50 7.87
N ILE A 6 -10.60 5.56 7.22
CA ILE A 6 -9.31 5.02 7.64
C ILE A 6 -8.30 5.20 6.52
N MET A 7 -7.08 5.61 6.88
CA MET A 7 -5.93 5.60 5.99
C MET A 7 -4.79 4.75 6.56
N SER A 8 -4.04 4.11 5.67
CA SER A 8 -2.81 3.40 5.99
C SER A 8 -1.71 3.91 5.08
N TYR A 9 -0.66 4.47 5.67
CA TYR A 9 0.56 4.88 4.99
C TYR A 9 1.68 3.89 5.27
N ILE A 10 2.13 3.20 4.23
CA ILE A 10 3.14 2.14 4.31
C ILE A 10 4.36 2.58 3.52
N THR A 11 5.52 2.65 4.18
CA THR A 11 6.80 2.84 3.49
C THR A 11 7.45 1.49 3.23
N GLN A 12 8.02 1.34 2.05
CA GLN A 12 8.70 0.15 1.58
C GLN A 12 10.11 0.54 1.12
N ASP A 13 11.11 0.10 1.87
CA ASP A 13 12.52 0.34 1.57
C ASP A 13 13.13 -0.84 0.82
N PHE A 14 13.92 -0.52 -0.19
CA PHE A 14 14.65 -1.45 -1.02
C PHE A 14 16.16 -1.21 -0.90
N LYS A 15 16.95 -2.23 -1.23
CA LYS A 15 18.42 -2.13 -1.20
C LYS A 15 18.98 -1.34 -2.39
N SER A 16 18.33 -1.43 -3.54
CA SER A 16 18.79 -0.81 -4.78
C SER A 16 17.64 -0.18 -5.57
N LYS A 17 17.99 0.70 -6.52
CA LYS A 17 17.02 1.30 -7.44
C LYS A 17 16.33 0.25 -8.33
N SER A 18 17.06 -0.81 -8.72
CA SER A 18 16.49 -1.92 -9.49
C SER A 18 15.44 -2.66 -8.69
N ASP A 19 15.74 -2.98 -7.42
CA ASP A 19 14.80 -3.66 -6.53
C ASP A 19 13.55 -2.82 -6.29
N LEU A 20 13.69 -1.50 -6.17
CA LEU A 20 12.56 -0.58 -6.05
C LEU A 20 11.65 -0.63 -7.28
N ILE A 21 12.22 -0.62 -8.49
CA ILE A 21 11.43 -0.64 -9.73
C ILE A 21 10.75 -1.99 -9.91
N VAL A 22 11.52 -3.08 -9.84
CA VAL A 22 11.01 -4.44 -10.07
C VAL A 22 10.04 -4.84 -8.95
N GLY A 23 10.41 -4.61 -7.69
CA GLY A 23 9.58 -4.92 -6.54
C GLY A 23 8.33 -4.04 -6.44
N GLY A 24 8.43 -2.76 -6.80
CA GLY A 24 7.27 -1.87 -6.89
C GLY A 24 6.26 -2.36 -7.92
N ASN A 25 6.72 -2.72 -9.13
CA ASN A 25 5.87 -3.25 -10.18
C ASN A 25 5.26 -4.61 -9.81
N ALA A 26 6.07 -5.54 -9.30
CA ALA A 26 5.60 -6.86 -8.91
C ALA A 26 4.55 -6.80 -7.79
N TRP A 27 4.72 -5.90 -6.82
CA TRP A 27 3.70 -5.66 -5.80
C TRP A 27 2.41 -5.11 -6.41
N GLN A 28 2.52 -4.16 -7.34
CA GLN A 28 1.35 -3.57 -7.98
C GLN A 28 0.60 -4.58 -8.85
N ASP A 29 1.31 -5.49 -9.54
CA ASP A 29 0.70 -6.57 -10.32
C ASP A 29 -0.14 -7.50 -9.43
N VAL A 30 0.39 -7.88 -8.25
CA VAL A 30 -0.36 -8.67 -7.26
C VAL A 30 -1.61 -7.93 -6.77
N VAL A 31 -1.49 -6.64 -6.48
CA VAL A 31 -2.63 -5.81 -6.04
C VAL A 31 -3.68 -5.70 -7.15
N LEU A 32 -3.26 -5.53 -8.40
CA LEU A 32 -4.16 -5.42 -9.55
C LEU A 32 -4.91 -6.72 -9.84
N ASP A 33 -4.24 -7.88 -9.73
CA ASP A 33 -4.87 -9.21 -9.80
C ASP A 33 -5.97 -9.36 -8.73
N MET A 34 -5.74 -8.79 -7.55
CA MET A 34 -6.67 -8.85 -6.42
C MET A 34 -7.63 -7.65 -6.33
N LYS A 35 -7.63 -6.74 -7.32
CA LYS A 35 -8.32 -5.44 -7.25
C LYS A 35 -9.80 -5.58 -6.88
N SER A 36 -10.53 -6.49 -7.53
CA SER A 36 -11.96 -6.70 -7.27
C SER A 36 -12.25 -7.12 -5.83
N LYS A 37 -11.39 -7.96 -5.24
CA LYS A 37 -11.50 -8.39 -3.84
C LYS A 37 -11.27 -7.23 -2.88
N PHE A 38 -10.25 -6.41 -3.14
CA PHE A 38 -9.96 -5.22 -2.33
C PHE A 38 -11.10 -4.19 -2.40
N THR A 39 -11.59 -3.87 -3.60
CA THR A 39 -12.72 -2.96 -3.77
C THR A 39 -13.97 -3.47 -3.07
N THR A 40 -14.30 -4.75 -3.23
CA THR A 40 -15.46 -5.37 -2.55
C THR A 40 -15.33 -5.36 -1.04
N SER A 41 -14.10 -5.51 -0.53
CA SER A 41 -13.79 -5.45 0.90
C SER A 41 -13.74 -4.03 1.47
N GLY A 42 -13.99 -3.01 0.64
CA GLY A 42 -14.10 -1.62 1.07
C GLY A 42 -12.80 -0.80 1.02
N ALA A 43 -11.78 -1.26 0.30
CA ALA A 43 -10.69 -0.38 -0.14
C ALA A 43 -11.22 0.61 -1.19
N LEU A 44 -10.87 1.89 -1.04
CA LEU A 44 -11.39 2.97 -1.87
C LEU A 44 -10.35 3.50 -2.84
N ARG A 45 -9.10 3.63 -2.36
CA ARG A 45 -8.01 4.20 -3.13
C ARG A 45 -6.68 3.63 -2.68
N GLN A 46 -5.79 3.44 -3.64
CA GLN A 46 -4.37 3.26 -3.41
C GLN A 46 -3.62 4.34 -4.20
N THR A 47 -2.56 4.88 -3.61
CA THR A 47 -1.51 5.57 -4.36
C THR A 47 -0.15 5.00 -3.99
N VAL A 48 0.71 4.91 -5.00
CA VAL A 48 2.12 4.55 -4.82
C VAL A 48 2.94 5.74 -5.27
N SER A 49 3.88 6.15 -4.44
CA SER A 49 4.76 7.29 -4.68
C SER A 49 6.20 6.89 -4.45
N GLN A 50 7.13 7.37 -5.28
CA GLN A 50 8.54 7.29 -4.96
C GLN A 50 8.92 8.48 -4.07
N VAL A 51 9.56 8.20 -2.93
CA VAL A 51 10.04 9.26 -2.03
C VAL A 51 11.27 9.90 -2.65
N PHE A 52 11.16 11.20 -2.97
CA PHE A 52 12.19 11.92 -3.75
C PHE A 52 13.18 12.72 -2.89
N ASN A 53 12.86 13.00 -1.62
CA ASN A 53 13.61 13.93 -0.76
C ASN A 53 14.46 13.23 0.32
N LYS A 54 14.81 11.96 0.10
CA LYS A 54 15.63 11.15 1.02
C LYS A 54 16.79 10.56 0.25
N ASP A 55 17.88 11.31 0.17
CA ASP A 55 19.09 10.89 -0.55
C ASP A 55 19.61 9.55 -0.04
N GLY A 56 20.06 8.71 -0.98
CA GLY A 56 20.60 7.38 -0.69
C GLY A 56 19.57 6.33 -0.28
N VAL A 57 18.28 6.67 -0.16
CA VAL A 57 17.22 5.73 0.21
C VAL A 57 16.35 5.39 -1.00
N GLN A 58 16.15 4.09 -1.23
CA GLN A 58 15.23 3.61 -2.27
C GLN A 58 13.90 3.27 -1.59
N ARG A 59 12.99 4.25 -1.52
CA ARG A 59 11.72 4.11 -0.77
C ARG A 59 10.49 4.41 -1.62
N LEU A 60 9.50 3.53 -1.53
CA LEU A 60 8.14 3.79 -1.98
C LEU A 60 7.23 4.11 -0.78
N GLY A 61 6.28 5.02 -0.98
CA GLY A 61 5.15 5.29 -0.10
C GLY A 61 3.87 4.75 -0.72
N ASN A 62 3.26 3.77 -0.06
CA ASN A 62 2.01 3.14 -0.43
C ASN A 62 0.91 3.65 0.50
N MET A 63 0.07 4.55 0.02
CA MET A 63 -1.07 5.08 0.77
C MET A 63 -2.33 4.35 0.34
N TRP A 64 -3.07 3.83 1.32
CA TRP A 64 -4.35 3.17 1.15
C TRP A 64 -5.44 3.87 1.95
N GLU A 65 -6.62 3.98 1.34
CA GLU A 65 -7.82 4.52 1.97
C GLU A 65 -8.92 3.46 2.02
N TYR A 66 -9.64 3.41 3.14
CA TYR A 66 -10.70 2.45 3.39
C TYR A 66 -11.96 3.14 3.88
N LYS A 67 -13.11 2.54 3.55
CA LYS A 67 -14.43 3.02 3.96
C LYS A 67 -14.58 3.16 5.47
N ASP A 68 -14.06 2.20 6.23
CA ASP A 68 -14.10 2.15 7.70
C ASP A 68 -13.09 1.13 8.27
N GLU A 69 -13.09 0.97 9.59
CA GLU A 69 -12.23 0.04 10.32
C GLU A 69 -12.50 -1.42 9.94
N LYS A 70 -13.77 -1.78 9.64
CA LYS A 70 -14.13 -3.14 9.23
C LYS A 70 -13.57 -3.45 7.85
N ALA A 71 -13.69 -2.50 6.92
CA ALA A 71 -13.09 -2.58 5.60
C ALA A 71 -11.56 -2.72 5.67
N PHE A 72 -10.91 -1.94 6.55
CA PHE A 72 -9.48 -2.07 6.81
C PHE A 72 -9.11 -3.49 7.26
N VAL A 73 -9.81 -4.04 8.27
CA VAL A 73 -9.55 -5.39 8.79
C VAL A 73 -9.79 -6.46 7.73
N ALA A 74 -10.86 -6.36 6.95
CA ALA A 74 -11.14 -7.29 5.85
C ALA A 74 -10.01 -7.28 4.81
N CYS A 75 -9.52 -6.08 4.45
CA CYS A 75 -8.40 -5.95 3.53
C CYS A 75 -7.08 -6.51 4.10
N GLN A 76 -6.86 -6.52 5.42
CA GLN A 76 -5.64 -7.10 6.00
C GLN A 76 -5.50 -8.60 5.72
N LEU A 77 -6.61 -9.35 5.58
CA LEU A 77 -6.56 -10.75 5.19
C LEU A 77 -6.06 -10.90 3.74
N LEU A 78 -6.54 -10.04 2.85
CA LEU A 78 -6.09 -9.99 1.45
C LEU A 78 -4.62 -9.56 1.33
N PHE A 79 -4.16 -8.63 2.17
CA PHE A 79 -2.74 -8.27 2.21
C PHE A 79 -1.85 -9.46 2.59
N ARG A 80 -2.28 -10.33 3.51
CA ARG A 80 -1.50 -11.53 3.83
C ARG A 80 -1.37 -12.47 2.63
N GLU A 81 -2.43 -12.65 1.86
CA GLU A 81 -2.38 -13.42 0.61
C GLU A 81 -1.45 -12.74 -0.42
N ALA A 82 -1.60 -11.43 -0.61
CA ALA A 82 -0.76 -10.66 -1.52
C ALA A 82 0.73 -10.69 -1.13
N GLU A 83 1.04 -10.60 0.17
CA GLU A 83 2.39 -10.70 0.70
C GLU A 83 3.01 -12.09 0.45
N GLN A 84 2.22 -13.17 0.51
CA GLN A 84 2.73 -14.50 0.17
C GLN A 84 3.06 -14.61 -1.31
N LYS A 85 2.18 -14.11 -2.21
CA LYS A 85 2.47 -14.04 -3.64
C LYS A 85 3.74 -13.21 -3.93
N PHE A 86 3.88 -12.07 -3.26
CA PHE A 86 5.05 -11.21 -3.46
C PHE A 86 6.34 -11.87 -2.98
N LYS A 87 6.32 -12.68 -1.92
CA LYS A 87 7.51 -13.38 -1.41
C LYS A 87 8.13 -14.33 -2.44
N GLU A 88 7.35 -14.81 -3.42
CA GLU A 88 7.86 -15.63 -4.54
C GLU A 88 8.87 -14.88 -5.42
N THR A 89 8.89 -13.55 -5.37
CA THR A 89 9.87 -12.72 -6.09
C THR A 89 11.26 -12.71 -5.43
N GLU A 90 11.35 -13.13 -4.17
CA GLU A 90 12.57 -13.08 -3.35
C GLU A 90 13.20 -11.67 -3.17
N ILE A 91 12.48 -10.61 -3.55
CA ILE A 91 12.98 -9.22 -3.45
C ILE A 91 12.95 -8.78 -1.98
N PRO A 92 14.12 -8.45 -1.38
CA PRO A 92 14.17 -8.04 0.01
C PRO A 92 13.60 -6.63 0.17
N GLN A 93 12.70 -6.46 1.13
CA GLN A 93 12.08 -5.18 1.45
C GLN A 93 11.94 -4.99 2.96
N LYS A 94 12.01 -3.74 3.41
CA LYS A 94 11.67 -3.36 4.79
C LYS A 94 10.41 -2.52 4.78
N LEU A 95 9.38 -3.00 5.47
CA LEU A 95 8.08 -2.36 5.55
C LEU A 95 7.90 -1.65 6.90
N PHE A 96 7.28 -0.47 6.86
CA PHE A 96 6.82 0.24 8.05
C PHE A 96 5.44 0.84 7.79
N SER A 97 4.47 0.61 8.67
CA SER A 97 3.07 0.97 8.46
C SER A 97 2.57 1.89 9.55
N ASN A 98 1.92 2.99 9.16
CA ASN A 98 1.24 3.93 10.04
C ASN A 98 -0.22 3.98 9.63
N ARG A 99 -1.13 3.87 10.60
CA ARG A 99 -2.57 3.76 10.35
C ARG A 99 -3.29 4.82 11.17
N GLY A 100 -4.29 5.45 10.59
CA GLY A 100 -5.00 6.55 11.24
C GLY A 100 -6.45 6.66 10.81
N VAL A 101 -7.26 7.22 11.72
CA VAL A 101 -8.61 7.70 11.42
C VAL A 101 -8.48 9.06 10.75
N ILE A 102 -9.21 9.27 9.67
CA ILE A 102 -9.23 10.56 8.95
C ILE A 102 -10.06 11.55 9.77
N LEU A 103 -9.42 12.65 10.22
CA LEU A 103 -10.08 13.71 10.99
C LEU A 103 -10.59 14.86 10.11
N HIS A 104 -9.85 15.16 9.05
CA HIS A 104 -10.16 16.21 8.09
C HIS A 104 -9.86 15.73 6.67
N ASP A 105 -10.74 16.02 5.73
CA ASP A 105 -10.64 15.66 4.32
C ASP A 105 -11.12 16.85 3.49
N ILE A 106 -10.17 17.54 2.86
CA ILE A 106 -10.36 18.83 2.20
C ILE A 106 -9.84 18.72 0.76
N TYR A 107 -10.65 19.16 -0.19
CA TYR A 107 -10.29 19.25 -1.61
C TYR A 107 -10.12 20.74 -1.95
N PHE A 108 -9.02 21.09 -2.61
CA PHE A 108 -8.70 22.46 -3.06
C PHE A 108 -8.94 22.60 -4.56
#